data_AF-A0A0F7KS27-F1
#
_entry.id   AF-A0A0F7KS27-F1
#
_cell.length_a   1.000
_cell.length_b   1.000
_cell.length_c   1.000
_cell.angle_alpha   90.00
_cell.angle_beta   90.00
_cell.angle_gamma   90.00
#
_symmetry.space_group_name_H-M   'P 1'
#
loop_
_entity.id
_entity.type
_entity.pdbx_description
1 polymer ?
#
loop_
_entity_poly.entity_id
_entity_poly.type
_entity_poly.pdbx_seq_one_letter_code
_entity_poly.pdbx_strand_id
1 'polypeptide(L)'
;MTESDVIAQERGLGQEDRRSAAVARGICRLFARNDVWMLSEMPLRNGRRADLMGIDPKGRIVIVEIKTARSDLLGDGKWPDYLDFCDRFYWGLPPELDRACLDGQDFRPDCCGVIVADEYDAEIVRPAPSQPLAAARRKVEVERLARAALRRRLSAIDPVCMEWARNA
;
A
#
# COMPACT_ATOMS: atom_id res chain seq x y z
N MET A 1 -31.40 -1.06 -13.37
CA MET A 1 -30.13 -1.82 -13.44
C MET A 1 -30.50 -3.22 -13.85
N THR A 2 -30.09 -3.65 -15.04
CA THR A 2 -30.42 -4.95 -15.61
C THR A 2 -29.48 -6.02 -15.06
N GLU A 3 -29.88 -7.30 -15.15
CA GLU A 3 -29.04 -8.44 -14.74
C GLU A 3 -27.67 -8.45 -15.46
N SER A 4 -27.65 -8.00 -16.72
CA SER A 4 -26.44 -7.77 -17.51
C SER A 4 -25.53 -6.67 -16.94
N ASP A 5 -26.10 -5.59 -16.40
CA ASP A 5 -25.33 -4.50 -15.78
C ASP A 5 -24.67 -4.96 -14.48
N VAL A 6 -25.35 -5.80 -13.69
CA VAL A 6 -24.82 -6.37 -12.44
C VAL A 6 -23.64 -7.29 -12.73
N ILE A 7 -23.77 -8.20 -13.70
CA ILE A 7 -22.69 -9.13 -14.08
C ILE A 7 -21.47 -8.37 -14.63
N ALA A 8 -21.69 -7.31 -15.41
CA ALA A 8 -20.60 -6.47 -15.92
C ALA A 8 -19.85 -5.75 -14.79
N GLN A 9 -20.59 -5.26 -13.79
CA GLN A 9 -20.01 -4.57 -12.64
C GLN A 9 -19.23 -5.53 -11.71
N GLU A 10 -19.75 -6.72 -11.44
CA GLU A 10 -19.03 -7.76 -10.68
C GLU A 10 -17.74 -8.22 -11.39
N ARG A 11 -17.77 -8.36 -12.72
CA ARG A 11 -16.59 -8.68 -13.52
C ARG A 11 -15.55 -7.55 -13.49
N GLY A 12 -15.99 -6.29 -13.52
CA GLY A 12 -15.13 -5.12 -13.40
C GLY A 12 -14.39 -5.08 -12.06
N LEU A 13 -15.12 -5.24 -10.95
CA LEU A 13 -14.54 -5.30 -9.60
C LEU A 13 -13.53 -6.44 -9.46
N GLY A 14 -13.88 -7.65 -9.92
CA GLY A 14 -12.96 -8.80 -9.88
C GLY A 14 -11.73 -8.63 -10.76
N GLN A 15 -11.76 -7.78 -11.78
CA GLN A 15 -10.60 -7.46 -12.62
C GLN A 15 -9.71 -6.38 -11.98
N GLU A 16 -10.31 -5.36 -11.36
CA GLU A 16 -9.59 -4.34 -10.58
C GLU A 16 -8.84 -4.98 -9.40
N ASP A 17 -9.49 -5.87 -8.65
CA ASP A 17 -8.88 -6.59 -7.53
C ASP A 17 -7.65 -7.41 -7.97
N ARG A 18 -7.75 -8.10 -9.11
CA ARG A 18 -6.62 -8.86 -9.68
C ARG A 18 -5.47 -7.95 -10.08
N ARG A 19 -5.77 -6.77 -10.64
CA ARG A 19 -4.74 -5.81 -11.07
C ARG A 19 -4.03 -5.19 -9.88
N SER A 20 -4.78 -4.80 -8.84
CA SER A 20 -4.19 -4.28 -7.60
C SER A 20 -3.33 -5.34 -6.91
N ALA A 21 -3.79 -6.60 -6.88
CA ALA A 21 -3.00 -7.71 -6.34
C ALA A 21 -1.72 -7.99 -7.15
N ALA A 22 -1.77 -7.87 -8.48
CA ALA A 22 -0.59 -7.98 -9.35
C ALA A 22 0.45 -6.89 -9.02
N VAL A 23 0.02 -5.62 -9.03
CA VAL A 23 0.88 -4.47 -8.67
C VAL A 23 1.48 -4.65 -7.27
N ALA A 24 0.67 -5.03 -6.27
CA ALA A 24 1.12 -5.29 -4.91
C ALA A 24 2.22 -6.37 -4.86
N ARG A 25 2.07 -7.45 -5.64
CA ARG A 25 3.03 -8.55 -5.71
C ARG A 25 4.39 -8.08 -6.26
N GLY A 26 4.40 -7.32 -7.35
CA GLY A 26 5.64 -6.75 -7.92
C GLY A 26 6.34 -5.83 -6.92
N ILE A 27 5.58 -4.94 -6.27
CA ILE A 27 6.11 -4.02 -5.26
C ILE A 27 6.71 -4.78 -4.07
N CYS A 28 6.03 -5.81 -3.56
CA CYS A 28 6.54 -6.66 -2.49
C CYS A 28 7.85 -7.36 -2.89
N ARG A 29 8.01 -7.80 -4.13
CA ARG A 29 9.27 -8.40 -4.62
C ARG A 29 10.40 -7.39 -4.69
N LEU A 30 10.13 -6.20 -5.23
CA LEU A 30 11.08 -5.10 -5.28
C LEU A 30 11.58 -4.73 -3.88
N PHE A 31 10.68 -4.62 -2.90
CA PHE A 31 11.08 -4.30 -1.53
C PHE A 31 11.81 -5.45 -0.85
N ALA A 32 11.35 -6.71 -1.00
CA ALA A 32 11.96 -7.87 -0.37
C ALA A 32 13.42 -8.07 -0.81
N ARG A 33 13.74 -7.89 -2.10
CA ARG A 33 15.13 -7.98 -2.59
C ARG A 33 16.03 -6.82 -2.12
N ASN A 34 15.45 -5.80 -1.50
CA ASN A 34 16.14 -4.67 -0.88
C ASN A 34 16.03 -4.67 0.66
N ASP A 35 15.72 -5.83 1.25
CA ASP A 35 15.56 -6.04 2.70
C ASP A 35 14.52 -5.14 3.36
N VAL A 36 13.45 -4.83 2.61
CA VAL A 36 12.25 -4.16 3.11
C VAL A 36 11.09 -5.13 2.99
N TRP A 37 10.44 -5.45 4.11
CA TRP A 37 9.36 -6.44 4.15
C TRP A 37 8.02 -5.74 4.30
N MET A 38 7.11 -5.99 3.36
CA MET A 38 5.81 -5.33 3.26
C MET A 38 4.69 -6.22 3.79
N LEU A 39 3.74 -5.61 4.47
CA LEU A 39 2.46 -6.19 4.87
C LEU A 39 1.34 -5.47 4.12
N SER A 40 0.44 -6.21 3.47
CA SER A 40 -0.69 -5.63 2.75
C SER A 40 -1.82 -5.18 3.66
N GLU A 41 -2.72 -4.30 3.21
CA GLU A 41 -3.97 -3.96 3.92
C GLU A 41 -3.76 -3.54 5.39
N MET A 42 -2.77 -2.68 5.68
CA MET A 42 -2.38 -2.35 7.04
C MET A 42 -3.28 -1.23 7.63
N PRO A 43 -4.11 -1.50 8.67
CA PRO A 43 -4.96 -0.47 9.26
C PRO A 43 -4.13 0.56 10.03
N LEU A 44 -4.45 1.85 9.87
CA LEU A 44 -3.80 2.98 10.52
C LEU A 44 -4.66 3.56 11.65
N ARG A 45 -4.04 4.35 12.54
CA ARG A 45 -4.73 4.87 13.74
C ARG A 45 -5.77 5.94 13.45
N ASN A 46 -5.73 6.57 12.28
CA ASN A 46 -6.72 7.53 11.80
C ASN A 46 -7.94 6.85 11.12
N GLY A 47 -8.05 5.52 11.15
CA GLY A 47 -9.12 4.77 10.50
C GLY A 47 -8.91 4.56 8.99
N ARG A 48 -7.78 5.00 8.43
CA ARG A 48 -7.34 4.62 7.07
C ARG A 48 -6.77 3.21 7.05
N ARG A 49 -6.52 2.72 5.85
CA ARG A 49 -5.82 1.46 5.59
C ARG A 49 -4.81 1.71 4.50
N ALA A 50 -3.53 1.42 4.77
CA ALA A 50 -2.49 1.48 3.76
C ALA A 50 -2.52 0.19 2.93
N ASP A 51 -2.43 0.30 1.61
CA ASP A 51 -2.43 -0.88 0.73
C ASP A 51 -1.20 -1.76 1.00
N LEU A 52 -0.03 -1.14 1.18
CA LEU A 52 1.17 -1.79 1.68
C LEU A 52 1.86 -0.93 2.74
N MET A 53 2.31 -1.55 3.81
CA MET A 53 3.15 -0.92 4.82
C MET A 53 4.31 -1.86 5.17
N GLY A 54 5.53 -1.35 5.20
CA GLY A 54 6.71 -2.14 5.52
C GLY A 54 7.73 -1.40 6.35
N ILE A 55 8.80 -2.10 6.69
CA ILE A 55 9.89 -1.59 7.50
C ILE A 55 11.25 -1.93 6.86
N ASP A 56 12.14 -0.94 6.79
CA ASP A 56 13.52 -1.10 6.33
C ASP A 56 14.45 -1.59 7.47
N PRO A 57 15.70 -2.01 7.16
CA PRO A 57 16.64 -2.52 8.18
C PRO A 57 17.06 -1.47 9.21
N LYS A 58 16.79 -0.19 8.95
CA LYS A 58 17.05 0.94 9.86
C LYS A 58 15.80 1.34 10.65
N GLY A 59 14.72 0.57 10.57
CA GLY A 59 13.46 0.81 11.27
C GLY A 59 12.62 1.94 10.66
N ARG A 60 12.87 2.30 9.39
CA ARG A 60 12.05 3.27 8.67
C ARG A 60 10.85 2.63 8.04
N ILE A 61 9.73 3.31 8.13
CA ILE A 61 8.44 2.84 7.70
C ILE A 61 8.19 3.35 6.29
N VAL A 62 7.79 2.44 5.41
CA VAL A 62 7.40 2.73 4.04
C VAL A 62 5.92 2.43 3.89
N ILE A 63 5.17 3.37 3.31
CA ILE A 63 3.79 3.15 2.86
C ILE A 63 3.76 3.24 1.34
N VAL A 64 2.96 2.36 0.72
CA VAL A 64 2.65 2.41 -0.70
C VAL A 64 1.13 2.35 -0.86
N GLU A 65 0.55 3.34 -1.54
CA GLU A 65 -0.85 3.33 -1.98
C GLU A 65 -0.92 2.95 -3.46
N ILE A 66 -1.70 1.92 -3.77
CA ILE A 66 -1.82 1.33 -5.10
C ILE A 66 -3.04 1.92 -5.81
N LYS A 67 -2.82 2.47 -7.01
CA LYS A 67 -3.89 3.01 -7.85
C LYS A 67 -3.82 2.36 -9.21
N THR A 68 -4.87 1.63 -9.60
CA THR A 68 -4.94 0.94 -10.90
C THR A 68 -5.83 1.68 -11.90
N ALA A 69 -6.56 2.71 -11.46
CA ALA A 69 -7.42 3.54 -12.29
C ALA A 69 -7.13 5.03 -12.09
N ARG A 70 -7.25 5.83 -13.17
CA ARG A 70 -7.06 7.28 -13.12
C ARG A 70 -8.07 7.97 -12.20
N SER A 71 -9.32 7.50 -12.19
CA SER A 71 -10.37 8.02 -11.31
C SER A 71 -10.06 7.81 -9.84
N ASP A 72 -9.53 6.64 -9.47
CA ASP A 72 -9.11 6.34 -8.10
C ASP A 72 -7.90 7.20 -7.69
N LEU A 73 -6.91 7.33 -8.58
CA LEU A 73 -5.75 8.19 -8.34
C LEU A 73 -6.14 9.66 -8.13
N LEU A 74 -7.00 10.21 -8.99
CA LEU A 74 -7.45 11.61 -8.89
C LEU A 74 -8.48 11.84 -7.77
N GLY A 75 -9.18 10.79 -7.35
CA GLY A 75 -10.19 10.84 -6.29
C GLY A 75 -9.60 10.83 -4.88
N ASP A 76 -8.33 10.45 -4.73
CA ASP A 76 -7.69 10.31 -3.42
C ASP A 76 -7.23 11.66 -2.84
N GLY A 77 -8.16 12.54 -2.50
CA GLY A 77 -7.85 13.85 -1.93
C GLY A 77 -7.35 13.83 -0.48
N LYS A 78 -7.31 12.66 0.17
CA LYS A 78 -6.95 12.51 1.60
C LYS A 78 -5.64 11.74 1.80
N TRP A 79 -4.94 11.42 0.71
CA TRP A 79 -3.64 10.79 0.76
C TRP A 79 -2.60 11.49 1.67
N PRO A 80 -2.60 12.82 1.89
CA PRO A 80 -1.64 13.43 2.80
C PRO A 80 -1.76 12.91 4.25
N ASP A 81 -2.92 12.36 4.63
CA ASP A 81 -3.15 11.73 5.93
C ASP A 81 -2.15 10.57 6.20
N TYR A 82 -1.62 9.91 5.16
CA TYR A 82 -0.67 8.79 5.29
C TYR A 82 0.73 9.23 5.70
N LEU A 83 1.10 10.50 5.48
CA LEU A 83 2.44 11.02 5.76
C LEU A 83 2.76 11.06 7.26
N ASP A 84 1.74 11.10 8.12
CA ASP A 84 1.92 11.02 9.58
C ASP A 84 2.32 9.62 10.07
N PHE A 85 2.30 8.61 9.19
CA PHE A 85 2.48 7.19 9.52
C PHE A 85 3.68 6.54 8.83
N CYS A 86 4.44 7.25 7.99
CA CYS A 86 5.59 6.70 7.29
C CYS A 86 6.76 7.68 7.18
N ASP A 87 7.95 7.15 6.95
CA ASP A 87 9.13 7.93 6.59
C ASP A 87 9.23 8.19 5.08
N ARG A 88 8.62 7.29 4.30
CA ARG A 88 8.58 7.34 2.84
C ARG A 88 7.21 6.88 2.38
N PHE A 89 6.59 7.70 1.54
CA PHE A 89 5.33 7.40 0.90
C PHE A 89 5.55 7.20 -0.61
N TYR A 90 4.96 6.17 -1.18
CA TYR A 90 4.98 5.91 -2.61
C TYR A 90 3.57 5.74 -3.17
N TRP A 91 3.38 6.20 -4.39
CA TRP A 91 2.31 5.71 -5.26
C TRP A 91 2.79 4.45 -5.98
N GLY A 92 1.98 3.39 -5.98
CA GLY A 92 2.19 2.17 -6.75
C GLY A 92 1.21 2.10 -7.93
N LEU A 93 1.72 2.14 -9.16
CA LEU A 93 0.89 2.18 -10.36
C LEU A 93 1.22 1.00 -11.30
N PRO A 94 0.24 0.48 -12.06
CA PRO A 94 0.55 -0.40 -13.18
C PRO A 94 1.21 0.39 -14.33
N PRO A 95 2.04 -0.24 -15.18
CA PRO A 95 2.80 0.45 -16.24
C PRO A 95 1.97 1.28 -17.22
N GLU A 96 0.76 0.83 -17.50
CA GLU A 96 -0.16 1.42 -18.47
C GLU A 96 -0.98 2.60 -17.92
N LEU A 97 -0.91 2.89 -16.61
CA LEU A 97 -1.58 4.05 -16.03
C LEU A 97 -0.72 5.31 -16.21
N ASP A 98 -1.30 6.33 -16.85
CA ASP A 98 -0.67 7.64 -17.00
C ASP A 98 -0.41 8.28 -15.62
N ARG A 99 0.88 8.51 -15.33
CA ARG A 99 1.36 9.06 -14.07
C ARG A 99 1.69 10.55 -14.14
N ALA A 100 1.50 11.22 -15.28
CA ALA A 100 1.91 12.62 -15.45
C ALA A 100 1.24 13.56 -14.44
N CYS A 101 0.04 13.23 -13.94
CA CYS A 101 -0.61 14.01 -12.89
C CYS A 101 0.21 14.04 -11.57
N LEU A 102 1.01 13.00 -11.30
CA LEU A 102 1.85 12.92 -10.09
C LEU A 102 3.01 13.92 -10.07
N ASP A 103 3.26 14.63 -11.16
CA ASP A 103 4.24 15.72 -11.24
C ASP A 103 3.62 17.08 -10.89
N GLY A 104 2.28 17.16 -10.79
CA GLY A 104 1.55 18.35 -10.39
C GLY A 104 1.62 18.65 -8.89
N GLN A 105 1.36 19.91 -8.52
CA GLN A 105 1.44 20.36 -7.12
C GLN A 105 0.44 19.66 -6.19
N ASP A 106 -0.73 19.26 -6.70
CA ASP A 106 -1.77 18.54 -5.93
C ASP A 106 -1.26 17.20 -5.37
N PHE A 107 -0.27 16.60 -6.02
CA PHE A 107 0.35 15.33 -5.62
C PHE A 107 1.67 15.50 -4.88
N ARG A 108 2.14 16.73 -4.66
CA ARG A 108 3.31 17.06 -3.84
C ARG A 108 4.52 16.12 -4.10
N PRO A 109 5.14 16.19 -5.28
CA PRO A 109 6.27 15.31 -5.65
C PRO A 109 7.48 15.43 -4.70
N ASP A 110 7.55 16.49 -3.90
CA ASP A 110 8.53 16.72 -2.83
C ASP A 110 8.32 15.85 -1.57
N CYS A 111 7.22 15.08 -1.50
CA CYS A 111 6.97 14.17 -0.38
C CYS A 111 6.48 12.78 -0.78
N CYS A 112 6.35 12.48 -2.08
CA CYS A 112 5.95 11.16 -2.56
C CYS A 112 6.88 10.63 -3.66
N GLY A 113 7.18 9.33 -3.57
CA GLY A 113 7.80 8.59 -4.66
C GLY A 113 6.77 7.93 -5.56
N VAL A 114 7.24 7.34 -6.65
CA VAL A 114 6.42 6.59 -7.61
C VAL A 114 7.11 5.28 -7.93
N ILE A 115 6.33 4.20 -7.84
CA ILE A 115 6.70 2.85 -8.20
C ILE A 115 5.78 2.40 -9.32
N VAL A 116 6.36 1.83 -10.37
CA VAL A 116 5.63 1.16 -11.43
C VAL A 116 5.83 -0.34 -11.25
N ALA A 117 4.75 -1.12 -11.28
CA ALA A 117 4.82 -2.56 -10.98
C ALA A 117 3.77 -3.38 -11.72
N ASP A 118 4.10 -4.64 -11.97
CA ASP A 118 3.17 -5.67 -12.44
C ASP A 118 3.26 -6.93 -11.56
N GLU A 119 2.71 -8.05 -12.03
CA GLU A 119 2.75 -9.31 -11.28
C GLU A 119 4.15 -9.94 -11.18
N TYR A 120 5.12 -9.46 -11.96
CA TYR A 120 6.47 -10.00 -12.06
C TYR A 120 7.45 -9.21 -11.19
N ASP A 121 7.48 -7.89 -11.32
CA ASP A 121 8.44 -7.04 -10.62
C ASP A 121 7.95 -5.59 -10.47
N ALA A 122 8.79 -4.74 -9.91
CA ALA A 122 8.57 -3.29 -9.82
C ALA A 122 9.85 -2.47 -9.95
N GLU A 123 9.68 -1.21 -10.34
CA GLU A 123 10.72 -0.20 -10.49
C GLU A 123 10.33 1.09 -9.76
N ILE A 124 11.27 1.67 -9.01
CA ILE A 124 11.12 3.01 -8.44
C ILE A 124 11.48 4.04 -9.51
N VAL A 125 10.47 4.58 -10.20
CA VAL A 125 10.66 5.60 -11.25
C VAL A 125 10.85 7.01 -10.68
N ARG A 126 10.41 7.23 -9.42
CA ARG A 126 10.71 8.44 -8.65
C ARG A 126 10.98 8.05 -7.19
N PRO A 127 12.19 8.24 -6.66
CA PRO A 127 12.48 7.96 -5.25
C PRO A 127 11.63 8.84 -4.32
N ALA A 128 11.06 8.26 -3.28
CA ALA A 128 10.33 9.05 -2.28
C ALA A 128 11.33 9.84 -1.42
N PRO A 129 11.12 11.15 -1.23
CA PRO A 129 11.86 11.92 -0.24
C PRO A 129 11.68 11.33 1.16
N SER A 130 12.73 11.38 1.99
CA SER A 130 12.66 10.90 3.37
C SER A 130 12.11 11.99 4.26
N GLN A 131 10.98 11.74 4.92
CA GLN A 131 10.38 12.61 5.93
C GLN A 131 10.32 11.87 7.26
N PRO A 132 11.36 11.97 8.11
CA PRO A 132 11.49 11.09 9.26
C PRO A 132 10.36 11.23 10.28
N LEU A 133 9.76 10.11 10.68
CA LEU A 133 8.85 10.07 11.81
C LEU A 133 9.59 10.37 13.12
N ALA A 134 8.92 11.11 14.02
CA ALA A 134 9.31 11.22 15.41
C ALA A 134 9.48 9.83 16.04
N ALA A 135 10.52 9.62 16.85
CA ALA A 135 10.89 8.30 17.37
C ALA A 135 9.73 7.61 18.12
N ALA A 136 8.95 8.35 18.90
CA ALA A 136 7.78 7.82 19.60
C ALA A 136 6.68 7.32 18.63
N ARG A 137 6.41 8.06 17.54
CA ARG A 137 5.44 7.64 16.51
C ARG A 137 5.94 6.39 15.79
N ARG A 138 7.21 6.39 15.37
CA ARG A 138 7.85 5.22 14.74
C ARG A 138 7.71 3.96 15.59
N LYS A 139 8.03 4.03 16.88
CA LYS A 139 7.91 2.88 17.79
C LYS A 139 6.49 2.30 17.78
N VAL A 140 5.46 3.15 17.84
CA VAL A 140 4.06 2.72 17.81
C VAL A 140 3.73 2.02 16.50
N GLU A 141 4.09 2.61 15.37
CA GLU A 141 3.77 2.04 14.07
C GLU A 141 4.52 0.72 13.80
N VAL A 142 5.78 0.60 14.22
CA VAL A 142 6.52 -0.66 14.18
C VAL A 142 5.86 -1.74 15.03
N GLU A 143 5.42 -1.42 16.24
CA GLU A 143 4.71 -2.38 17.11
C GLU A 143 3.40 -2.85 16.47
N ARG A 144 2.63 -1.92 15.88
CA ARG A 144 1.37 -2.26 15.20
C ARG A 144 1.61 -3.14 13.98
N LEU A 145 2.61 -2.82 13.16
CA LEU A 145 3.01 -3.63 12.01
C LEU A 145 3.42 -5.04 12.44
N ALA A 146 4.27 -5.16 13.47
CA ALA A 146 4.72 -6.44 13.99
C ALA A 146 3.56 -7.30 14.52
N ARG A 147 2.64 -6.71 15.32
CA ARG A 147 1.46 -7.41 15.82
C ARG A 147 0.54 -7.87 14.68
N ALA A 148 0.31 -7.02 13.68
CA ALA A 148 -0.50 -7.38 12.51
C ALA A 148 0.14 -8.53 11.71
N ALA A 149 1.45 -8.45 11.46
CA ALA A 149 2.20 -9.50 10.76
C ALA A 149 2.15 -10.84 11.52
N LEU A 150 2.41 -10.84 12.84
CA LEU A 150 2.36 -12.04 13.67
C LEU A 150 0.98 -12.69 13.67
N ARG A 151 -0.09 -11.89 13.87
CA ARG A 151 -1.47 -12.40 13.85
C ARG A 151 -1.83 -13.03 12.51
N ARG A 152 -1.51 -12.37 11.41
CA ARG A 152 -1.81 -12.89 10.06
C ARG A 152 -0.98 -14.12 9.72
N ARG A 153 0.30 -14.13 10.08
CA ARG A 153 1.17 -15.29 9.88
C ARG A 153 0.66 -16.50 10.65
N LEU A 154 0.31 -16.33 11.93
CA LEU A 154 -0.19 -17.43 12.75
C LEU A 154 -1.56 -17.91 12.23
N SER A 155 -2.47 -16.99 11.91
CA SER A 155 -3.78 -17.31 11.32
C SER A 155 -3.68 -18.08 10.00
N ALA A 156 -2.64 -17.83 9.20
CA ALA A 156 -2.39 -18.53 7.94
C ALA A 156 -1.80 -19.93 8.15
N ILE A 157 -1.11 -20.18 9.28
CA ILE A 157 -0.56 -21.49 9.64
C ILE A 157 -1.62 -22.33 10.34
N ASP A 158 -2.35 -21.74 11.27
CA ASP A 158 -3.40 -22.35 12.08
C ASP A 158 -4.69 -21.52 11.99
N PRO A 159 -5.67 -21.97 11.19
CA PRO A 159 -6.96 -21.31 11.06
C PRO A 159 -7.74 -21.14 12.37
N VAL A 160 -7.52 -21.97 13.39
CA VAL A 160 -8.19 -21.83 14.70
C VAL A 160 -7.81 -20.50 15.33
N CYS A 161 -6.56 -20.05 15.12
CA CYS A 161 -6.09 -18.77 15.63
C CYS A 161 -6.82 -17.55 15.03
N MET A 162 -7.54 -17.72 13.90
CA MET A 162 -8.36 -16.65 13.32
C MET A 162 -9.51 -16.24 14.24
N GLU A 163 -10.02 -17.13 15.10
CA GLU A 163 -11.12 -16.84 16.01
C GLU A 163 -10.77 -15.71 16.97
N TRP A 164 -9.52 -15.67 17.46
CA TRP A 164 -9.03 -14.60 18.32
C TRP A 164 -8.51 -13.38 17.56
N ALA A 165 -8.16 -13.54 16.28
CA ALA A 165 -7.69 -12.43 15.44
C ALA A 165 -8.82 -11.46 15.02
N ARG A 166 -10.08 -11.92 14.97
CA ARG A 166 -11.24 -11.08 14.57
C ARG A 166 -11.72 -10.11 15.65
N ASN A 167 -11.35 -10.35 16.90
CA ASN A 167 -11.87 -9.62 18.07
C ASN A 167 -10.86 -8.62 18.67
N ALA A 168 -9.75 -8.34 18.00
CA ALA A 168 -8.61 -7.56 18.52
C ALA A 168 -8.11 -6.49 17.53
#